data_AF-A0A6G0WPS3-F1
#
_entry.id   AF-A0A6G0WPS3-F1
#
_cell.length_a   1.000
_cell.length_b   1.000
_cell.length_c   1.000
_cell.angle_alpha   90.00
_cell.angle_beta   90.00
_cell.angle_gamma   90.00
#
_symmetry.space_group_name_H-M   'P 1'
#
loop_
_entity.id
_entity.type
_entity.pdbx_description
1 polymer ?
#
loop_
_entity_poly.entity_id
_entity_poly.type
_entity_poly.pdbx_seq_one_letter_code
_entity_poly.pdbx_strand_id
1 'polypeptide(L)'
;MSPGGGNPMAAQSAEESKRMKVLHAILQKALDTSIQKASLIDMASPDLEANGLQVIQSIRHRIEAQFNLLCEQYDLNSKFVQLETLIEWQEKSQLVEEVGLTTPLDANATAITPQEVLQKERICFMLQEKARLAQQLQQLQKMNAGLEASVQESRNKGQKMLLDIDARLDPLGPV
;
A
#
# COMPACT_ATOMS: atom_id res chain seq x y z
N MET A 1 23.33 15.02 -22.10
CA MET A 1 23.81 14.12 -21.03
C MET A 1 22.87 14.28 -19.86
N SER A 2 21.84 13.45 -19.78
CA SER A 2 20.87 13.46 -18.68
C SER A 2 21.43 12.61 -17.54
N PRO A 3 21.43 13.10 -16.28
CA PRO A 3 21.79 12.27 -15.15
C PRO A 3 20.70 11.21 -14.98
N GLY A 4 21.12 9.95 -14.92
CA GLY A 4 20.24 8.81 -14.81
C GLY A 4 19.35 8.92 -13.57
N GLY A 5 18.05 8.79 -13.77
CA GLY A 5 17.09 8.57 -12.71
C GLY A 5 17.39 7.24 -12.04
N GLY A 6 18.05 7.30 -10.88
CA GLY A 6 18.17 6.15 -9.99
C GLY A 6 16.78 5.74 -9.54
N ASN A 7 16.40 4.50 -9.83
CA ASN A 7 15.23 3.88 -9.21
C ASN A 7 15.41 3.92 -7.68
N PRO A 8 14.47 4.49 -6.91
CA PRO A 8 14.55 4.55 -5.45
C PRO A 8 14.32 3.19 -4.76
N MET A 9 14.15 2.10 -5.53
CA MET A 9 13.81 0.77 -5.04
C MET A 9 15.01 -0.15 -4.71
N ALA A 10 16.25 0.31 -4.91
CA ALA A 10 17.44 -0.54 -4.78
C ALA A 10 18.28 -0.29 -3.51
N ALA A 11 17.79 0.51 -2.56
CA ALA A 11 18.56 0.93 -1.38
C ALA A 11 17.81 0.73 -0.05
N GLN A 12 17.18 -0.43 0.16
CA GLN A 12 16.82 -0.91 1.50
C GLN A 12 17.54 -2.24 1.76
N SER A 13 18.85 -2.16 1.97
CA SER A 13 19.59 -3.27 2.55
C SER A 13 19.55 -3.14 4.07
N ALA A 14 19.17 -4.25 4.72
CA ALA A 14 19.62 -4.66 6.05
C ALA A 14 19.00 -4.02 7.31
N GLU A 15 17.69 -3.73 7.34
CA GLU A 15 17.00 -3.67 8.63
C GLU A 15 16.20 -4.97 8.86
N GLU A 16 16.54 -5.65 9.96
CA GLU A 16 15.85 -6.86 10.38
C GLU A 16 14.44 -6.49 10.89
N SER A 17 13.43 -7.12 10.31
CA SER A 17 12.02 -6.95 10.66
C SER A 17 11.75 -7.24 12.14
N LYS A 18 10.77 -6.56 12.75
CA LYS A 18 10.40 -6.79 14.15
C LYS A 18 9.98 -8.24 14.37
N ARG A 19 9.22 -8.82 13.43
CA ARG A 19 8.84 -10.23 13.47
C ARG A 19 10.02 -11.18 13.33
N MET A 20 11.01 -10.83 12.51
CA MET A 20 12.24 -11.61 12.39
C MET A 20 13.00 -11.65 13.72
N LYS A 21 13.17 -10.49 14.37
CA LYS A 21 13.74 -10.40 15.73
C LYS A 21 13.00 -11.25 16.74
N VAL A 22 11.66 -11.22 16.70
CA VAL A 22 10.81 -12.07 17.56
C VAL A 22 11.03 -13.55 17.27
N LEU A 23 11.14 -13.93 16.00
CA LEU A 23 11.37 -15.32 15.60
C LEU A 23 12.73 -15.83 16.11
N HIS A 24 13.80 -15.03 15.99
CA HIS A 24 15.10 -15.34 16.58
C HIS A 24 15.03 -15.44 18.10
N ALA A 25 14.30 -14.54 18.77
CA ALA A 25 14.12 -14.60 20.22
C ALA A 25 13.36 -15.86 20.68
N ILE A 26 12.37 -16.31 19.91
CA ILE A 26 11.64 -17.56 20.17
C ILE A 26 12.59 -18.76 20.03
N LEU A 27 13.39 -18.81 18.97
CA LEU A 27 14.38 -19.87 18.79
C LEU A 27 15.36 -19.91 19.96
N GLN A 28 15.92 -18.77 20.34
CA GLN A 28 16.87 -18.65 21.44
C GLN A 28 16.27 -19.19 22.74
N LYS A 29 15.04 -18.77 23.07
CA LYS A 29 14.34 -19.22 24.27
C LYS A 29 14.04 -20.72 24.26
N ALA A 30 13.68 -21.26 23.10
CA ALA A 30 13.42 -22.70 22.94
C ALA A 30 14.71 -23.53 23.12
N LEU A 31 15.83 -23.05 22.58
CA LEU A 31 17.15 -23.65 22.76
C LEU A 31 17.58 -23.58 24.23
N ASP A 32 17.46 -22.43 24.88
CA ASP A 32 17.78 -22.27 26.31
C ASP A 32 16.97 -23.20 27.20
N THR A 33 15.66 -23.30 26.94
CA THR A 33 14.77 -24.21 27.69
C THR A 33 15.18 -25.67 27.48
N SER A 34 15.58 -26.04 26.27
CA SER A 34 16.02 -27.40 25.94
C SER A 34 17.36 -27.74 26.60
N ILE A 35 18.29 -26.77 26.65
CA ILE A 35 19.57 -26.90 27.34
C ILE A 35 19.34 -27.06 28.84
N GLN A 36 18.52 -26.21 29.46
CA GLN A 36 18.19 -26.32 30.88
C GLN A 36 17.63 -27.70 31.23
N LYS A 37 16.74 -28.25 30.39
CA LYS A 37 16.22 -29.61 30.57
C LYS A 37 17.31 -30.68 30.44
N ALA A 38 18.23 -30.53 29.50
CA ALA A 38 19.35 -31.46 29.34
C ALA A 38 20.34 -31.36 30.51
N SER A 39 20.54 -30.18 31.08
CA SER A 39 21.40 -29.95 32.25
C SER A 39 20.80 -30.48 33.57
N LEU A 40 19.50 -30.78 33.62
CA LEU A 40 18.87 -31.47 34.76
C LEU A 40 19.17 -32.98 34.78
N ILE A 41 19.77 -33.52 33.73
CA ILE A 41 20.20 -34.92 33.68
C ILE A 41 21.48 -35.02 34.50
N ASP A 42 21.40 -35.71 35.64
CA ASP A 42 22.54 -35.97 36.51
C ASP A 42 23.59 -36.80 35.76
N MET A 43 24.76 -36.21 35.54
CA MET A 43 25.88 -36.83 34.81
C MET A 43 26.86 -37.35 35.85
N ALA A 44 27.04 -38.67 35.90
CA ALA A 44 27.76 -39.34 36.98
C ALA A 44 29.28 -39.03 37.08
N SER A 45 29.86 -38.23 36.17
CA SER A 45 31.26 -37.82 36.23
C SER A 45 31.54 -36.44 35.59
N PRO A 46 32.55 -35.69 36.08
CA PRO A 46 32.89 -34.37 35.55
C PRO A 46 33.39 -34.41 34.09
N ASP A 47 34.04 -35.49 33.67
CA ASP A 47 34.44 -35.67 32.27
C ASP A 47 33.22 -35.88 31.37
N LEU A 48 32.18 -36.55 31.88
CA LEU A 48 30.92 -36.74 31.16
C LEU A 48 30.11 -35.44 31.10
N GLU A 49 30.14 -34.63 32.16
CA GLU A 49 29.55 -33.29 32.18
C GLU A 49 30.20 -32.36 31.14
N ALA A 50 31.54 -32.32 31.08
CA ALA A 50 32.28 -31.49 30.13
C ALA A 50 31.99 -31.90 28.68
N ASN A 51 32.01 -33.20 28.39
CA ASN A 51 31.66 -33.73 27.08
C ASN A 51 30.19 -33.47 26.73
N GLY A 52 29.28 -33.62 27.69
CA GLY A 52 27.85 -33.34 27.54
C GLY A 52 27.60 -31.86 27.21
N LEU A 53 28.23 -30.93 27.93
CA LEU A 53 28.17 -29.50 27.65
C LEU A 53 28.68 -29.17 26.26
N GLN A 54 29.80 -29.75 25.84
CA GLN A 54 30.34 -29.55 24.49
C GLN A 54 29.38 -30.05 23.40
N VAL A 55 28.78 -31.23 23.58
CA VAL A 55 27.78 -31.78 22.64
C VAL A 55 26.55 -30.88 22.57
N ILE A 56 26.03 -30.44 23.71
CA ILE A 56 24.87 -29.55 23.78
C ILE A 56 25.15 -28.22 23.07
N GLN A 57 26.32 -27.61 23.32
CA GLN A 57 26.74 -26.40 22.63
C GLN A 57 26.89 -26.63 21.12
N SER A 58 27.48 -27.75 20.69
CA SER A 58 27.62 -28.08 19.26
C SER A 58 26.26 -28.22 18.57
N ILE A 59 25.30 -28.90 19.22
CA ILE A 59 23.94 -29.04 18.71
C ILE A 59 23.26 -27.67 18.59
N ARG A 60 23.37 -26.80 19.61
CA ARG A 60 22.84 -25.42 19.58
C ARG A 60 23.37 -24.65 18.35
N HIS A 61 24.69 -24.59 18.17
CA HIS A 61 25.29 -23.87 17.04
C HIS A 61 24.84 -24.42 15.69
N ARG A 62 24.71 -25.76 15.57
CA ARG A 62 24.21 -26.39 14.34
C ARG A 62 22.76 -26.03 14.05
N ILE A 63 21.90 -26.01 15.08
CA ILE A 63 20.49 -25.62 14.91
C ILE A 63 20.40 -24.16 14.49
N GLU A 64 21.13 -23.25 15.14
CA GLU A 64 21.15 -21.82 14.79
C GLU A 64 21.62 -21.59 13.36
N ALA A 65 22.70 -22.27 12.93
CA ALA A 65 23.19 -22.17 11.57
C ALA A 65 22.17 -22.67 10.54
N GLN A 66 21.53 -23.82 10.80
CA GLN A 66 20.48 -24.36 9.92
C GLN A 66 19.24 -23.46 9.89
N PHE A 67 18.87 -22.88 11.02
CA PHE A 67 17.77 -21.93 11.11
C PHE A 67 18.04 -20.69 10.27
N ASN A 68 19.24 -20.11 10.36
CA ASN A 68 19.63 -18.94 9.55
C ASN A 68 19.60 -19.27 8.06
N LEU A 69 20.12 -20.44 7.66
CA LEU A 69 20.05 -20.90 6.27
C LEU A 69 18.61 -21.03 5.76
N LEU A 70 17.70 -21.58 6.57
CA LEU A 70 16.27 -21.65 6.20
C LEU A 70 15.65 -20.25 6.09
N CYS A 71 15.99 -19.35 7.01
CA CYS A 71 15.50 -17.97 6.97
C CYS A 71 15.93 -17.24 5.71
N GLU A 72 17.18 -17.43 5.29
CA GLU A 72 17.73 -16.88 4.04
C GLU A 72 17.11 -17.57 2.81
N GLN A 73 17.02 -18.90 2.81
CA GLN A 73 16.47 -19.68 1.69
C GLN A 73 15.04 -19.26 1.33
N TYR A 74 14.22 -18.97 2.33
CA TYR A 74 12.83 -18.55 2.14
C TYR A 74 12.64 -17.03 2.16
N ASP A 75 13.73 -16.26 2.23
CA ASP A 75 13.71 -14.80 2.29
C ASP A 75 12.72 -14.25 3.34
N LEU A 76 12.73 -14.87 4.53
CA LEU A 76 11.72 -14.61 5.57
C LEU A 76 11.76 -13.16 6.05
N ASN A 77 12.95 -12.56 6.16
CA ASN A 77 13.08 -11.17 6.61
C ASN A 77 12.34 -10.22 5.65
N SER A 78 12.57 -10.36 4.34
CA SER A 78 11.88 -9.56 3.32
C SER A 78 10.37 -9.74 3.38
N LYS A 79 9.89 -10.98 3.54
CA LYS A 79 8.45 -11.26 3.68
C LYS A 79 7.86 -10.62 4.93
N PHE A 80 8.58 -10.63 6.05
CA PHE A 80 8.12 -9.99 7.27
C PHE A 80 8.13 -8.45 7.17
N VAL A 81 9.14 -7.86 6.52
CA VAL A 81 9.15 -6.41 6.22
C VAL A 81 7.93 -6.02 5.37
N GLN A 82 7.64 -6.80 4.33
CA GLN A 82 6.45 -6.57 3.49
C GLN A 82 5.16 -6.68 4.30
N LEU A 83 5.03 -7.69 5.16
CA LEU A 83 3.86 -7.87 6.01
C LEU A 83 3.69 -6.73 7.02
N GLU A 84 4.77 -6.25 7.63
CA GLU A 84 4.76 -5.09 8.53
C GLU A 84 4.32 -3.84 7.79
N THR A 85 4.83 -3.63 6.58
CA THR A 85 4.44 -2.51 5.71
C THR A 85 2.95 -2.55 5.39
N LEU A 86 2.41 -3.72 5.04
CA LEU A 86 0.98 -3.90 4.73
C LEU A 86 0.08 -3.63 5.95
N ILE A 87 0.50 -4.09 7.13
CA ILE A 87 -0.25 -3.86 8.37
C ILE A 87 -0.21 -2.39 8.76
N GLU A 88 0.96 -1.75 8.71
CA GLU A 88 1.08 -0.31 8.97
C GLU A 88 0.25 0.52 7.98
N TRP A 89 0.22 0.12 6.71
CA TRP A 89 -0.63 0.76 5.71
C TRP A 89 -2.10 0.62 6.08
N GLN A 90 -2.57 -0.58 6.41
CA GLN A 90 -3.95 -0.82 6.84
C GLN A 90 -4.32 0.01 8.08
N GLU A 91 -3.45 0.06 9.08
CA GLU A 91 -3.65 0.83 10.32
C GLU A 91 -3.73 2.35 10.05
N LYS A 92 -2.85 2.87 9.18
CA LYS A 92 -2.81 4.30 8.83
C LYS A 92 -3.94 4.71 7.90
N SER A 93 -4.41 3.81 7.05
CA SER A 93 -5.34 4.15 5.99
C SER A 93 -6.78 4.36 6.43
N GLN A 94 -7.18 4.08 7.69
CA GLN A 94 -8.59 4.11 8.16
C GLN A 94 -9.61 3.43 7.20
N LEU A 95 -9.13 2.64 6.23
CA LEU A 95 -9.89 2.07 5.12
C LEU A 95 -10.86 0.97 5.57
N VAL A 96 -10.81 0.64 6.86
CA VAL A 96 -11.76 -0.23 7.54
C VAL A 96 -13.11 0.48 7.75
N GLU A 97 -13.15 1.81 7.84
CA GLU A 97 -14.38 2.55 8.17
C GLU A 97 -15.11 3.14 6.94
N GLU A 98 -14.39 3.58 5.89
CA GLU A 98 -15.03 4.27 4.75
C GLU A 98 -15.51 3.38 3.59
N VAL A 99 -15.11 2.10 3.51
CA VAL A 99 -15.45 1.24 2.35
C VAL A 99 -16.40 0.08 2.68
N GLY A 100 -16.85 -0.08 3.94
CA GLY A 100 -17.75 -1.19 4.31
C GLY A 100 -17.19 -2.57 3.98
N LEU A 101 -15.87 -2.68 3.78
CA LEU A 101 -15.13 -3.93 3.60
C LEU A 101 -14.75 -4.52 4.97
N THR A 102 -15.67 -4.48 5.93
CA THR A 102 -15.64 -5.35 7.10
C THR A 102 -16.31 -6.67 6.74
N THR A 103 -15.74 -7.39 5.76
CA THR A 103 -15.82 -8.84 5.90
C THR A 103 -14.84 -9.16 7.04
N PRO A 104 -15.30 -9.71 8.18
CA PRO A 104 -14.36 -10.26 9.14
C PRO A 104 -13.43 -11.19 8.35
N LEU A 105 -12.13 -11.12 8.63
CA LEU A 105 -11.19 -12.14 8.16
C LEU A 105 -11.67 -13.46 8.76
N ASP A 106 -12.61 -14.11 8.08
CA ASP A 106 -13.00 -15.47 8.36
C ASP A 106 -11.71 -16.27 8.20
N ALA A 107 -11.27 -16.92 9.27
CA ALA A 107 -10.11 -17.82 9.23
C ALA A 107 -10.34 -18.99 8.24
N ASN A 108 -11.57 -19.10 7.71
CA ASN A 108 -12.01 -19.98 6.63
C ASN A 108 -12.18 -19.27 5.28
N ALA A 109 -11.60 -18.08 5.07
CA ALA A 109 -11.69 -17.36 3.80
C ALA A 109 -11.20 -18.29 2.68
N THR A 110 -12.18 -18.87 1.98
CA THR A 110 -12.01 -19.66 0.78
C THR A 110 -11.01 -18.93 -0.08
N ALA A 111 -9.92 -19.60 -0.47
CA ALA A 111 -8.84 -19.00 -1.25
C ALA A 111 -9.42 -18.06 -2.30
N ILE A 112 -9.21 -16.75 -2.14
CA ILE A 112 -9.75 -15.74 -3.05
C ILE A 112 -9.32 -16.16 -4.45
N THR A 113 -10.29 -16.52 -5.27
CA THR A 113 -10.00 -17.03 -6.59
C THR A 113 -9.37 -15.90 -7.42
N PRO A 114 -8.44 -16.18 -8.33
CA PRO A 114 -7.89 -15.15 -9.22
C PRO A 114 -8.97 -14.34 -9.95
N GLN A 115 -10.12 -14.97 -10.19
CA GLN A 115 -11.27 -14.35 -10.82
C GLN A 115 -11.97 -13.31 -9.91
N GLU A 116 -12.07 -13.55 -8.61
CA GLU A 116 -12.60 -12.57 -7.64
C GLU A 116 -11.67 -11.38 -7.47
N VAL A 117 -10.34 -11.58 -7.48
CA VAL A 117 -9.37 -10.47 -7.47
C VAL A 117 -9.53 -9.62 -8.72
N LEU A 118 -9.57 -10.24 -9.90
CA LEU A 118 -9.76 -9.52 -11.17
C LEU A 118 -11.07 -8.76 -11.21
N GLN A 119 -12.16 -9.33 -10.67
CA GLN A 119 -13.44 -8.64 -10.58
C GLN A 119 -13.37 -7.43 -9.65
N LYS A 120 -12.74 -7.58 -8.48
CA LYS A 120 -12.57 -6.48 -7.51
C LYS A 120 -11.75 -5.34 -8.11
N GLU A 121 -10.60 -5.65 -8.72
CA GLU A 121 -9.74 -4.67 -9.39
C GLU A 121 -10.46 -3.97 -10.55
N ARG A 122 -11.24 -4.73 -11.35
CA ARG A 122 -12.03 -4.16 -12.44
C ARG A 122 -13.09 -3.18 -11.93
N ILE A 123 -13.74 -3.47 -10.81
CA ILE A 123 -14.71 -2.56 -10.19
C ILE A 123 -14.02 -1.28 -9.72
N CYS A 124 -12.88 -1.41 -9.02
CA CYS A 124 -12.09 -0.25 -8.58
C CYS A 124 -11.69 0.66 -9.75
N PHE A 125 -11.15 0.07 -10.82
CA PHE A 125 -10.78 0.80 -12.03
C PHE A 125 -11.99 1.52 -12.65
N MET A 126 -13.14 0.84 -12.76
CA MET A 126 -14.35 1.41 -13.33
C MET A 126 -14.88 2.60 -12.51
N LEU A 127 -14.82 2.51 -11.18
CA LEU A 127 -15.21 3.60 -10.29
C LEU A 127 -14.29 4.82 -10.42
N GLN A 128 -12.98 4.59 -10.52
CA GLN A 128 -12.00 5.66 -10.74
C GLN A 128 -12.23 6.36 -12.08
N GLU A 129 -12.42 5.60 -13.16
CA GLU A 129 -12.73 6.18 -14.48
C GLU A 129 -14.06 6.92 -14.50
N LYS A 130 -15.10 6.40 -13.82
CA LYS A 130 -16.38 7.10 -13.66
C LYS A 130 -16.19 8.45 -12.96
N ALA A 131 -15.39 8.50 -11.89
CA ALA A 131 -15.11 9.76 -11.18
C ALA A 131 -14.36 10.76 -12.07
N ARG A 132 -13.35 10.29 -12.83
CA ARG A 132 -12.61 11.11 -13.80
C ARG A 132 -13.53 11.69 -14.87
N LEU A 133 -14.39 10.86 -15.46
CA LEU A 133 -15.35 11.28 -16.48
C LEU A 133 -16.38 12.27 -15.93
N ALA A 134 -16.87 12.07 -14.70
CA ALA A 134 -17.79 12.99 -14.05
C ALA A 134 -17.15 14.38 -13.86
N GLN A 135 -15.88 14.44 -13.44
CA GLN A 135 -15.14 15.68 -13.31
C GLN A 135 -14.96 16.39 -14.66
N GLN A 136 -14.61 15.66 -15.72
CA GLN A 136 -14.49 16.21 -17.07
C GLN A 136 -15.83 16.75 -17.58
N LEU A 137 -16.93 16.02 -17.35
CA LEU A 137 -18.27 16.43 -17.74
C LEU A 137 -18.70 17.70 -17.00
N GLN A 138 -18.42 17.80 -15.70
CA GLN A 138 -18.68 19.00 -14.91
C GLN A 138 -17.88 20.21 -15.43
N GLN A 139 -16.61 20.00 -15.80
CA GLN A 139 -15.79 21.05 -16.37
C GLN A 139 -16.33 21.55 -17.71
N LEU A 140 -16.75 20.63 -18.59
CA LEU A 140 -17.38 20.97 -19.87
C LEU A 140 -18.70 21.73 -19.68
N GLN A 141 -19.55 21.30 -18.74
CA GLN A 141 -20.80 22.00 -18.42
C GLN A 141 -20.53 23.43 -17.94
N LYS A 142 -19.53 23.63 -17.07
CA LYS A 142 -19.14 24.96 -16.60
C LYS A 142 -18.62 25.84 -17.74
N MET A 143 -17.83 25.28 -18.64
CA MET A 143 -17.30 25.98 -19.80
C MET A 143 -18.41 26.38 -20.78
N ASN A 144 -19.34 25.46 -21.08
CA ASN A 144 -20.49 25.76 -21.94
C ASN A 144 -21.39 26.84 -21.33
N ALA A 145 -21.69 26.77 -20.03
CA ALA A 145 -22.45 27.82 -19.35
C ALA A 145 -21.77 29.19 -19.46
N GLY A 146 -20.44 29.24 -19.37
CA GLY A 146 -19.66 30.46 -19.57
C GLY A 146 -19.72 30.98 -21.00
N LEU A 147 -19.65 30.09 -22.00
CA LEU A 147 -19.78 30.44 -23.41
C LEU A 147 -21.18 30.95 -23.74
N GLU A 148 -22.23 30.28 -23.25
CA GLU A 148 -23.62 30.71 -23.40
C GLU A 148 -23.85 32.11 -22.81
N ALA A 149 -23.30 32.39 -21.63
CA ALA A 149 -23.34 33.71 -21.03
C ALA A 149 -22.66 34.78 -21.90
N SER A 150 -21.48 34.48 -22.45
CA SER A 150 -20.73 35.38 -23.32
C SER A 150 -21.48 35.67 -24.64
N VAL A 151 -22.05 34.62 -25.25
CA VAL A 151 -22.88 34.75 -26.46
C VAL A 151 -24.10 35.65 -26.18
N GLN A 152 -24.78 35.43 -25.06
CA GLN A 152 -25.94 36.21 -24.69
C GLN A 152 -25.59 37.68 -24.38
N GLU A 153 -24.46 37.91 -23.71
CA GLU A 153 -23.94 39.26 -23.47
C GLU A 153 -23.61 39.99 -24.78
N SER A 154 -22.91 39.32 -25.69
CA SER A 154 -22.59 39.86 -27.01
C SER A 154 -23.84 40.18 -27.83
N ARG A 155 -24.84 39.29 -27.80
CA ARG A 155 -26.13 39.50 -28.45
C ARG A 155 -26.87 40.72 -27.89
N ASN A 156 -26.91 40.86 -26.56
CA ASN A 156 -27.55 42.01 -25.91
C ASN A 156 -26.83 43.32 -26.24
N LYS A 157 -25.49 43.33 -26.24
CA LYS A 157 -24.70 44.50 -26.64
C LYS A 157 -24.95 44.87 -28.10
N GLY A 158 -24.92 43.90 -29.02
CA GLY A 158 -25.19 44.11 -30.43
C GLY A 158 -26.60 44.67 -30.67
N GLN A 159 -27.61 44.11 -30.00
CA GLN A 159 -28.98 44.62 -30.09
C GLN A 159 -29.11 46.05 -29.55
N LYS A 160 -28.47 46.36 -28.42
CA LYS A 160 -28.43 47.72 -27.89
C LYS A 160 -27.76 48.70 -28.85
N MET A 161 -26.62 48.34 -29.43
CA MET A 161 -25.93 49.20 -30.41
C MET A 161 -26.79 49.46 -31.65
N LEU A 162 -27.52 48.45 -32.14
CA LEU A 162 -28.45 48.63 -33.26
C LEU A 162 -29.59 49.60 -32.90
N LEU A 163 -30.19 49.45 -31.72
CA LEU A 163 -31.22 50.39 -31.24
C LEU A 163 -30.67 51.82 -31.07
N ASP A 164 -29.45 51.96 -30.55
CA ASP A 164 -28.79 53.27 -30.39
C ASP A 164 -28.49 53.92 -31.75
N ILE A 165 -28.15 53.13 -32.77
CA ILE A 165 -27.94 53.61 -34.16
C ILE A 165 -29.27 54.03 -34.78
N ASP A 166 -30.31 53.20 -34.66
CA ASP A 166 -31.64 53.48 -35.18
C ASP A 166 -32.21 54.78 -34.59
N ALA A 167 -32.11 54.95 -33.27
CA ALA A 167 -32.53 56.17 -32.58
C ALA A 167 -31.75 57.44 -33.00
N ARG A 168 -30.52 57.29 -33.51
CA ARG A 168 -29.72 58.41 -34.04
C ARG A 168 -30.04 58.71 -35.52
N LEU A 169 -30.54 57.73 -36.25
CA LEU A 169 -30.98 57.87 -37.64
C LEU A 169 -32.43 58.39 -37.73
N ASP A 170 -33.26 58.12 -36.72
CA ASP A 170 -34.64 58.60 -36.60
C ASP A 170 -34.80 60.14 -36.75
N PRO A 171 -33.97 60.99 -36.11
CA PRO A 171 -34.02 62.45 -36.32
C PRO A 171 -33.46 62.91 -37.68
N LEU A 172 -32.93 62.00 -38.51
CA LEU A 172 -32.40 62.29 -39.85
C LEU A 172 -33.38 61.94 -40.99
N GLY A 173 -34.62 61.51 -40.69
CA GLY A 173 -35.61 61.15 -41.71
C GLY A 173 -36.75 62.18 -41.89
N PRO A 174 -37.48 62.14 -43.03
CA PRO A 174 -37.00 62.20 -44.41
C PRO A 174 -36.88 63.67 -44.90
N VAL A 175 -36.05 63.93 -45.92
CA VAL A 175 -36.25 65.08 -46.83
C VAL A 175 -37.20 64.65 -47.94
#